data_AF-A0AAP3HHE0-F1
#
_entry.id   AF-A0AAP3HHE0-F1
#
_cell.length_a   1.000
_cell.length_b   1.000
_cell.length_c   1.000
_cell.angle_alpha   90.00
_cell.angle_beta   90.00
_cell.angle_gamma   90.00
#
_symmetry.space_group_name_H-M   'P 1'
#
loop_
_entity.id
_entity.type
_entity.pdbx_description
1 polymer ?
#
loop_
_entity_poly.entity_id
_entity_poly.type
_entity_poly.pdbx_seq_one_letter_code
_entity_poly.pdbx_strand_id
1 'polypeptide(L)'
;FETKEKGNMLHLIQKTLNLNFKESLEYAAKFTGDDLKERIKLASKNPNKIQAIDSDKKRKTSDYGLQLARESKPISGTIAERYLKEIRKIHNVSGENIRFHPHVYTKDTEEVRYRPALLNIARDKDNKVACVEAVYLDNDTANQAIMKIKPKKSYGIKAGAGVILNEGKGHESVTYIAEGVETGLSIRDAVQNERVIATLGKENFVNIDMALLTDKIVICMDNDGKPIKEDRVIIQTIERLKQHGKTIEIAIPLRQKDFNDVIKIGGIQEVVDTLNKAVSVDKLIGSPNKTDLNQDQIKKCLDTISRQMNLETPEIKNNSIDKLKTLQREEMEIY
;
A
#
# COMPACT_ATOMS: atom_id res chain seq x y z
N PHE A 1 -28.32 -13.21 3.82
CA PHE A 1 -27.30 -13.66 4.79
C PHE A 1 -27.09 -12.57 5.83
N GLU A 2 -27.56 -12.82 7.06
CA GLU A 2 -27.84 -11.78 8.08
C GLU A 2 -26.63 -11.25 8.85
N THR A 3 -25.43 -11.85 8.74
CA THR A 3 -24.27 -11.42 9.56
C THR A 3 -23.21 -10.59 8.82
N LYS A 4 -23.27 -10.47 7.48
CA LYS A 4 -22.24 -9.79 6.63
C LYS A 4 -20.79 -10.27 6.81
N GLU A 5 -20.55 -11.36 7.53
CA GLU A 5 -19.22 -11.87 7.80
C GLU A 5 -18.61 -12.50 6.55
N LYS A 6 -17.34 -12.15 6.26
CA LYS A 6 -16.59 -12.65 5.11
C LYS A 6 -15.33 -13.35 5.60
N GLY A 7 -15.08 -14.54 5.08
CA GLY A 7 -13.90 -15.33 5.42
C GLY A 7 -13.80 -16.54 4.51
N ASN A 8 -12.59 -17.11 4.39
CA ASN A 8 -12.43 -18.40 3.72
C ASN A 8 -12.94 -19.53 4.65
N MET A 9 -12.98 -20.76 4.13
CA MET A 9 -13.49 -21.92 4.89
C MET A 9 -12.72 -22.18 6.20
N LEU A 10 -11.44 -21.82 6.26
CA LEU A 10 -10.66 -21.91 7.50
C LEU A 10 -11.10 -20.86 8.53
N HIS A 11 -11.44 -19.67 8.09
CA HIS A 11 -11.98 -18.62 8.96
C HIS A 11 -13.34 -19.01 9.55
N LEU A 12 -14.16 -19.73 8.78
CA LEU A 12 -15.40 -20.32 9.28
C LEU A 12 -15.10 -21.35 10.38
N ILE A 13 -14.13 -22.25 10.19
CA ILE A 13 -13.72 -23.24 11.20
C ILE A 13 -13.18 -22.55 12.46
N GLN A 14 -12.30 -21.56 12.31
CA GLN A 14 -11.77 -20.77 13.43
C GLN A 14 -12.89 -20.16 14.27
N LYS A 15 -13.90 -19.59 13.62
CA LYS A 15 -14.98 -18.89 14.30
C LYS A 15 -16.01 -19.83 14.91
N THR A 16 -16.41 -20.87 14.19
CA THR A 16 -17.41 -21.83 14.66
C THR A 16 -16.89 -22.70 15.80
N LEU A 17 -15.60 -23.05 15.78
CA LEU A 17 -14.99 -23.95 16.78
C LEU A 17 -14.09 -23.21 17.78
N ASN A 18 -14.00 -21.88 17.68
CA ASN A 18 -13.12 -21.03 18.48
C ASN A 18 -11.66 -21.53 18.50
N LEU A 19 -11.15 -21.91 17.33
CA LEU A 19 -9.82 -22.47 17.15
C LEU A 19 -8.86 -21.41 16.60
N ASN A 20 -7.59 -21.51 16.95
CA ASN A 20 -6.56 -20.71 16.28
C ASN A 20 -6.32 -21.23 14.85
N PHE A 21 -5.57 -20.46 14.04
CA PHE A 21 -5.37 -20.77 12.62
C PHE A 21 -4.73 -22.16 12.41
N LYS A 22 -3.76 -22.53 13.26
CA LYS A 22 -3.06 -23.81 13.18
C LYS A 22 -3.99 -24.97 13.51
N GLU A 23 -4.74 -24.86 14.60
CA GLU A 23 -5.74 -25.85 15.01
C GLU A 23 -6.86 -26.00 13.98
N SER A 24 -7.26 -24.91 13.33
CA SER A 24 -8.27 -24.93 12.28
C SER A 24 -7.76 -25.61 11.01
N LEU A 25 -6.47 -25.47 10.70
CA LEU A 25 -5.82 -26.19 9.61
C LEU A 25 -5.77 -27.70 9.90
N GLU A 26 -5.41 -28.07 11.12
CA GLU A 26 -5.38 -29.47 11.57
C GLU A 26 -6.79 -30.09 11.59
N TYR A 27 -7.79 -29.34 12.01
CA TYR A 27 -9.20 -29.73 11.97
C TYR A 27 -9.67 -29.95 10.53
N ALA A 28 -9.41 -29.00 9.62
CA ALA A 28 -9.73 -29.12 8.21
C ALA A 28 -9.00 -30.30 7.54
N ALA A 29 -7.74 -30.53 7.91
CA ALA A 29 -6.93 -31.65 7.40
C ALA A 29 -7.41 -33.02 7.91
N LYS A 30 -8.08 -33.09 9.08
CA LYS A 30 -8.75 -34.33 9.54
C LYS A 30 -10.04 -34.60 8.75
N PHE A 31 -10.74 -33.55 8.33
CA PHE A 31 -12.03 -33.65 7.64
C PHE A 31 -11.91 -33.92 6.13
N THR A 32 -10.77 -33.58 5.53
CA THR A 32 -10.53 -33.68 4.07
C THR A 32 -9.81 -34.97 3.63
N GLY A 33 -9.60 -35.91 4.56
CA GLY A 33 -8.89 -37.17 4.30
C GLY A 33 -7.37 -37.04 4.23
N ASP A 34 -6.67 -38.17 4.15
CA ASP A 34 -5.21 -38.26 4.26
C ASP A 34 -4.44 -37.54 3.12
N ASP A 35 -5.10 -37.23 2.00
CA ASP A 35 -4.55 -36.50 0.85
C ASP A 35 -4.07 -35.08 1.20
N LEU A 36 -4.75 -34.38 2.11
CA LEU A 36 -4.36 -33.02 2.50
C LEU A 36 -3.19 -33.05 3.50
N LYS A 37 -3.16 -34.03 4.40
CA LYS A 37 -2.04 -34.25 5.32
C LYS A 37 -0.76 -34.62 4.58
N GLU A 38 -0.85 -35.47 3.57
CA GLU A 38 0.26 -35.80 2.67
C GLU A 38 0.75 -34.56 1.92
N ARG A 39 -0.16 -33.76 1.32
CA ARG A 39 0.21 -32.51 0.63
C ARG A 39 0.85 -31.47 1.55
N ILE A 40 0.37 -31.33 2.80
CA ILE A 40 0.99 -30.45 3.80
C ILE A 40 2.36 -30.99 4.21
N LYS A 41 2.52 -32.30 4.44
CA LYS A 41 3.83 -32.92 4.72
C LYS A 41 4.81 -32.76 3.55
N LEU A 42 4.35 -32.91 2.31
CA LEU A 42 5.13 -32.70 1.09
C LEU A 42 5.53 -31.23 0.92
N ALA A 43 4.64 -30.30 1.24
CA ALA A 43 4.90 -28.85 1.26
C ALA A 43 5.95 -28.48 2.33
N SER A 44 5.84 -29.07 3.53
CA SER A 44 6.79 -28.87 4.63
C SER A 44 8.15 -29.53 4.40
N LYS A 45 8.21 -30.61 3.60
CA LYS A 45 9.47 -31.31 3.25
C LYS A 45 10.23 -30.66 2.09
N ASN A 46 9.57 -29.87 1.24
CA ASN A 46 10.20 -29.20 0.09
C ASN A 46 9.77 -27.72 -0.03
N PRO A 47 10.10 -26.86 0.96
CA PRO A 47 9.81 -25.43 0.91
C PRO A 47 10.37 -24.76 -0.36
N ASN A 48 11.50 -25.26 -0.88
CA ASN A 48 12.14 -24.77 -2.10
C ASN A 48 11.27 -24.91 -3.36
N LYS A 49 10.43 -25.95 -3.47
CA LYS A 49 9.57 -26.15 -4.65
C LYS A 49 8.40 -25.17 -4.69
N ILE A 50 7.82 -24.86 -3.53
CA ILE A 50 6.73 -23.86 -3.42
C ILE A 50 7.28 -22.45 -3.64
N GLN A 51 8.45 -22.14 -3.07
CA GLN A 51 9.14 -20.87 -3.32
C GLN A 51 9.51 -20.69 -4.80
N ALA A 52 9.99 -21.76 -5.46
CA ALA A 52 10.28 -21.74 -6.90
C ALA A 52 9.02 -21.43 -7.73
N ILE A 53 7.88 -22.09 -7.45
CA ILE A 53 6.63 -21.86 -8.18
C ILE A 53 6.10 -20.43 -7.97
N ASP A 54 6.16 -19.88 -6.75
CA ASP A 54 5.76 -18.49 -6.49
C ASP A 54 6.69 -17.49 -7.18
N SER A 55 8.00 -17.76 -7.18
CA SER A 55 9.00 -16.93 -7.86
C SER A 55 8.80 -16.91 -9.38
N ASP A 56 8.52 -18.07 -9.99
CA ASP A 56 8.24 -18.18 -11.42
C ASP A 56 6.94 -17.49 -11.80
N LYS A 57 5.90 -17.63 -10.97
CA LYS A 57 4.63 -16.92 -11.18
C LYS A 57 4.87 -15.41 -11.15
N LYS A 58 5.55 -14.89 -10.11
CA LYS A 58 5.90 -13.47 -9.98
C LYS A 58 6.69 -12.96 -11.17
N ARG A 59 7.69 -13.72 -11.63
CA ARG A 59 8.48 -13.42 -12.84
C ARG A 59 7.57 -13.29 -14.06
N LYS A 60 6.74 -14.29 -14.35
CA LYS A 60 5.78 -14.26 -15.48
C LYS A 60 4.82 -13.06 -15.42
N THR A 61 4.33 -12.70 -14.23
CA THR A 61 3.46 -11.51 -14.13
C THR A 61 4.23 -10.23 -14.43
N SER A 62 5.48 -10.16 -13.99
CA SER A 62 6.36 -8.99 -14.19
C SER A 62 6.72 -8.86 -15.67
N ASP A 63 7.11 -9.95 -16.31
CA ASP A 63 7.42 -10.00 -17.74
C ASP A 63 6.23 -9.53 -18.59
N TYR A 64 5.02 -9.97 -18.24
CA TYR A 64 3.81 -9.52 -18.91
C TYR A 64 3.51 -8.03 -18.66
N GLY A 65 3.74 -7.53 -17.44
CA GLY A 65 3.65 -6.09 -17.14
C GLY A 65 4.62 -5.25 -17.97
N LEU A 66 5.87 -5.70 -18.09
CA LEU A 66 6.90 -5.06 -18.93
C LEU A 66 6.51 -5.08 -20.41
N GLN A 67 5.96 -6.20 -20.89
CA GLN A 67 5.43 -6.31 -22.25
C GLN A 67 4.31 -5.29 -22.48
N LEU A 68 3.30 -5.25 -21.59
CA LEU A 68 2.20 -4.29 -21.68
C LEU A 68 2.70 -2.85 -21.71
N ALA A 69 3.65 -2.48 -20.85
CA ALA A 69 4.23 -1.13 -20.86
C ALA A 69 4.89 -0.81 -22.21
N ARG A 70 5.66 -1.75 -22.78
CA ARG A 70 6.35 -1.58 -24.07
C ARG A 70 5.38 -1.44 -25.25
N GLU A 71 4.31 -2.23 -25.27
CA GLU A 71 3.32 -2.26 -26.36
C GLU A 71 2.27 -1.14 -26.24
N SER A 72 2.22 -0.46 -25.10
CA SER A 72 1.23 0.57 -24.83
C SER A 72 1.46 1.88 -25.59
N LYS A 73 0.36 2.54 -25.89
CA LYS A 73 0.29 3.79 -26.66
C LYS A 73 0.00 4.98 -25.73
N PRO A 74 0.32 6.21 -26.15
CA PRO A 74 -0.22 7.40 -25.49
C PRO A 74 -1.76 7.33 -25.43
N ILE A 75 -2.36 7.89 -24.39
CA ILE A 75 -3.83 7.82 -24.23
C ILE A 75 -4.60 8.77 -25.16
N SER A 76 -3.94 9.74 -25.79
CA SER A 76 -4.62 10.73 -26.64
C SER A 76 -5.37 10.04 -27.80
N GLY A 77 -6.64 10.40 -28.00
CA GLY A 77 -7.52 9.81 -29.01
C GLY A 77 -8.02 8.40 -28.66
N THR A 78 -7.83 7.92 -27.43
CA THR A 78 -8.22 6.57 -27.01
C THR A 78 -9.41 6.58 -26.05
N ILE A 79 -10.03 5.42 -25.86
CA ILE A 79 -11.09 5.25 -24.85
C ILE A 79 -10.60 5.50 -23.41
N ALA A 80 -9.30 5.37 -23.14
CA ALA A 80 -8.74 5.69 -21.83
C ALA A 80 -8.70 7.20 -21.58
N GLU A 81 -8.46 8.02 -22.60
CA GLU A 81 -8.62 9.47 -22.48
C GLU A 81 -10.08 9.84 -22.21
N ARG A 82 -11.03 9.22 -22.93
CA ARG A 82 -12.46 9.42 -22.67
C ARG A 82 -12.85 9.01 -21.25
N TYR A 83 -12.36 7.87 -20.76
CA TYR A 83 -12.55 7.43 -19.39
C TYR A 83 -12.12 8.51 -18.38
N LEU A 84 -10.89 9.01 -18.50
CA LEU A 84 -10.35 9.99 -17.56
C LEU A 84 -11.05 11.36 -17.68
N LYS A 85 -11.26 11.87 -18.90
CA LYS A 85 -11.85 13.20 -19.13
C LYS A 85 -13.37 13.22 -18.96
N GLU A 86 -14.08 12.35 -19.67
CA GLU A 86 -15.55 12.40 -19.75
C GLU A 86 -16.19 11.80 -18.49
N ILE A 87 -15.67 10.67 -18.00
CA ILE A 87 -16.27 9.88 -16.92
C ILE A 87 -15.67 10.25 -15.56
N ARG A 88 -14.35 10.43 -15.48
CA ARG A 88 -13.67 10.81 -14.25
C ARG A 88 -13.51 12.33 -14.08
N LYS A 89 -13.85 13.16 -15.09
CA LYS A 89 -13.76 14.63 -15.05
C LYS A 89 -12.36 15.16 -14.71
N ILE A 90 -11.33 14.41 -15.11
CA ILE A 90 -9.93 14.81 -14.97
C ILE A 90 -9.53 15.60 -16.22
N HIS A 91 -9.01 16.81 -16.06
CA HIS A 91 -8.78 17.71 -17.19
C HIS A 91 -7.43 17.44 -17.86
N ASN A 92 -6.36 17.42 -17.07
CA ASN A 92 -5.05 17.04 -17.57
C ASN A 92 -4.90 15.53 -17.41
N VAL A 93 -4.66 14.83 -18.51
CA VAL A 93 -4.44 13.37 -18.53
C VAL A 93 -3.11 13.00 -19.18
N SER A 94 -2.35 14.00 -19.65
CA SER A 94 -1.03 13.79 -20.24
C SER A 94 -0.07 13.21 -19.21
N GLY A 95 0.88 12.38 -19.67
CA GLY A 95 1.90 11.78 -18.83
C GLY A 95 2.44 10.48 -19.44
N GLU A 96 3.71 10.18 -19.17
CA GLU A 96 4.36 8.99 -19.73
C GLU A 96 3.95 7.69 -19.02
N ASN A 97 3.49 7.81 -17.77
CA ASN A 97 3.12 6.68 -16.92
C ASN A 97 1.62 6.31 -17.01
N ILE A 98 0.84 7.10 -17.75
CA ILE A 98 -0.59 6.88 -18.00
C ILE A 98 -0.73 6.56 -19.48
N ARG A 99 -0.96 5.28 -19.80
CA ARG A 99 -0.91 4.77 -21.17
C ARG A 99 -2.14 3.94 -21.51
N PHE A 100 -2.32 3.62 -22.77
CA PHE A 100 -3.44 2.82 -23.26
C PHE A 100 -2.93 1.53 -23.92
N HIS A 101 -3.62 0.42 -23.66
CA HIS A 101 -3.39 -0.82 -24.39
C HIS A 101 -4.71 -1.39 -24.90
N PRO A 102 -4.86 -1.64 -26.22
CA PRO A 102 -6.15 -2.06 -26.80
C PRO A 102 -6.52 -3.50 -26.47
N HIS A 103 -5.56 -4.33 -26.05
CA HIS A 103 -5.75 -5.78 -25.96
C HIS A 103 -5.05 -6.39 -24.74
N VAL A 104 -5.57 -6.13 -23.54
CA VAL A 104 -5.03 -6.72 -22.29
C VAL A 104 -5.82 -7.96 -21.92
N TYR A 105 -5.10 -9.07 -21.70
CA TYR A 105 -5.70 -10.33 -21.31
C TYR A 105 -6.50 -10.22 -20.00
N THR A 106 -7.76 -10.60 -20.07
CA THR A 106 -8.70 -10.73 -18.97
C THR A 106 -9.05 -12.20 -18.78
N LYS A 107 -8.95 -12.70 -17.54
CA LYS A 107 -9.46 -14.03 -17.20
C LYS A 107 -10.92 -13.95 -16.73
N ASP A 108 -11.71 -13.11 -17.38
CA ASP A 108 -13.08 -12.78 -16.99
C ASP A 108 -14.05 -13.90 -17.39
N THR A 109 -14.11 -14.20 -18.68
CA THR A 109 -14.86 -15.32 -19.24
C THR A 109 -14.05 -15.98 -20.37
N GLU A 110 -14.48 -17.16 -20.81
CA GLU A 110 -13.84 -17.83 -21.95
C GLU A 110 -14.08 -17.11 -23.28
N GLU A 111 -15.21 -16.39 -23.37
CA GLU A 111 -15.65 -15.58 -24.52
C GLU A 111 -14.94 -14.23 -24.58
N VAL A 112 -14.75 -13.55 -23.43
CA VAL A 112 -14.07 -12.25 -23.35
C VAL A 112 -12.70 -12.43 -22.71
N ARG A 113 -11.74 -12.80 -23.55
CA ARG A 113 -10.34 -13.03 -23.13
C ARG A 113 -9.49 -11.78 -23.10
N TYR A 114 -9.89 -10.71 -23.77
CA TYR A 114 -9.11 -9.48 -23.84
C TYR A 114 -10.04 -8.26 -23.79
N ARG A 115 -9.55 -7.21 -23.14
CA ARG A 115 -10.22 -5.91 -23.09
C ARG A 115 -9.22 -4.79 -23.31
N PRO A 116 -9.66 -3.66 -23.86
CA PRO A 116 -8.84 -2.45 -23.81
C PRO A 116 -8.67 -2.01 -22.36
N ALA A 117 -7.55 -1.38 -22.03
CA ALA A 117 -7.27 -0.94 -20.68
C ALA A 117 -6.50 0.39 -20.64
N LEU A 118 -6.83 1.20 -19.64
CA LEU A 118 -5.92 2.21 -19.12
C LEU A 118 -4.80 1.49 -18.35
N LEU A 119 -3.56 1.82 -18.65
CA LEU A 119 -2.38 1.31 -17.98
C LEU A 119 -1.75 2.38 -17.11
N ASN A 120 -1.59 2.07 -15.83
CA ASN A 120 -0.92 2.87 -14.82
C ASN A 120 0.45 2.24 -14.55
N ILE A 121 1.51 2.90 -14.99
CA ILE A 121 2.89 2.38 -14.95
C ILE A 121 3.58 2.90 -13.69
N ALA A 122 3.84 2.01 -12.74
CA ALA A 122 4.61 2.31 -11.54
C ALA A 122 6.09 2.02 -11.78
N ARG A 123 6.93 2.98 -11.38
CA ARG A 123 8.38 2.91 -11.54
C ARG A 123 9.09 2.97 -10.20
N ASP A 124 10.24 2.31 -10.13
CA ASP A 124 11.13 2.35 -8.98
C ASP A 124 12.00 3.63 -8.98
N LYS A 125 12.86 3.76 -7.97
CA LYS A 125 13.81 4.88 -7.82
C LYS A 125 14.81 5.02 -8.97
N ASP A 126 15.04 3.95 -9.73
CA ASP A 126 15.96 3.94 -10.88
C ASP A 126 15.20 4.16 -12.21
N ASN A 127 13.94 4.61 -12.12
CA ASN A 127 13.02 4.87 -13.23
C ASN A 127 12.67 3.62 -14.07
N LYS A 128 12.89 2.41 -13.53
CA LYS A 128 12.53 1.16 -14.21
C LYS A 128 11.07 0.81 -13.93
N VAL A 129 10.40 0.23 -14.92
CA VAL A 129 9.03 -0.27 -14.75
C VAL A 129 9.05 -1.44 -13.78
N ALA A 130 8.41 -1.27 -12.63
CA ALA A 130 8.33 -2.30 -11.58
C ALA A 130 6.96 -3.00 -11.58
N CYS A 131 5.90 -2.25 -11.89
CA CYS A 131 4.53 -2.75 -11.92
C CYS A 131 3.67 -1.98 -12.92
N VAL A 132 2.73 -2.66 -13.56
CA VAL A 132 1.69 -2.05 -14.39
C VAL A 132 0.33 -2.46 -13.85
N GLU A 133 -0.50 -1.49 -13.48
CA GLU A 133 -1.91 -1.72 -13.20
C GLU A 133 -2.75 -1.46 -14.45
N ALA A 134 -3.50 -2.48 -14.87
CA ALA A 134 -4.50 -2.37 -15.92
C ALA A 134 -5.87 -2.11 -15.30
N VAL A 135 -6.50 -1.01 -15.70
CA VAL A 135 -7.93 -0.72 -15.47
C VAL A 135 -8.66 -1.10 -16.75
N TYR A 136 -9.41 -2.21 -16.72
CA TYR A 136 -10.13 -2.71 -17.89
C TYR A 136 -11.30 -1.80 -18.20
N LEU A 137 -11.40 -1.41 -19.46
CA LEU A 137 -12.42 -0.51 -19.95
C LEU A 137 -13.41 -1.27 -20.82
N ASP A 138 -14.64 -0.79 -20.82
CA ASP A 138 -15.68 -1.22 -21.72
C ASP A 138 -15.54 -0.48 -23.06
N ASN A 139 -15.64 -1.22 -24.18
CA ASN A 139 -15.43 -0.64 -25.51
C ASN A 139 -16.47 0.42 -25.87
N ASP A 140 -17.72 0.22 -25.44
CA ASP A 140 -18.85 1.04 -25.87
C ASP A 140 -19.01 2.26 -24.96
N THR A 141 -18.95 2.03 -23.64
CA THR A 141 -19.22 3.08 -22.64
C THR A 141 -17.96 3.84 -22.20
N ALA A 142 -16.76 3.35 -22.52
CA ALA A 142 -15.47 3.81 -21.99
C ALA A 142 -15.36 3.77 -20.45
N ASN A 143 -16.37 3.27 -19.72
CA ASN A 143 -16.33 3.14 -18.27
C ASN A 143 -15.47 1.93 -17.88
N GLN A 144 -15.22 1.76 -16.58
CA GLN A 144 -14.67 0.51 -16.07
C GLN A 144 -15.57 -0.65 -16.49
N ALA A 145 -14.97 -1.69 -17.06
CA ALA A 145 -15.70 -2.86 -17.53
C ALA A 145 -16.42 -3.55 -16.36
N ILE A 146 -17.67 -3.95 -16.59
CA ILE A 146 -18.41 -4.82 -15.66
C ILE A 146 -17.92 -6.24 -15.88
N MET A 147 -17.28 -6.81 -14.86
CA MET A 147 -16.57 -8.09 -14.95
C MET A 147 -16.87 -8.96 -13.72
N LYS A 148 -16.74 -10.28 -13.85
CA LYS A 148 -16.86 -11.21 -12.71
C LYS A 148 -15.70 -11.07 -11.72
N ILE A 149 -14.56 -10.62 -12.23
CA ILE A 149 -13.37 -10.27 -11.46
C ILE A 149 -13.29 -8.76 -11.23
N LYS A 150 -12.38 -8.32 -10.36
CA LYS A 150 -12.14 -6.88 -10.19
C LYS A 150 -11.71 -6.25 -11.53
N PRO A 151 -12.23 -5.07 -11.89
CA PRO A 151 -11.89 -4.38 -13.14
C PRO A 151 -10.50 -3.72 -13.12
N LYS A 152 -9.71 -3.97 -12.08
CA LYS A 152 -8.32 -3.53 -11.94
C LYS A 152 -7.42 -4.70 -11.60
N LYS A 153 -6.26 -4.79 -12.25
CA LYS A 153 -5.26 -5.83 -11.98
C LYS A 153 -3.85 -5.32 -12.19
N SER A 154 -2.99 -5.58 -11.21
CA SER A 154 -1.56 -5.25 -11.26
C SER A 154 -0.72 -6.43 -11.76
N TYR A 155 0.33 -6.11 -12.50
CA TYR A 155 1.30 -7.01 -13.10
C TYR A 155 2.70 -6.56 -12.72
N GLY A 156 3.42 -7.34 -11.91
CA GLY A 156 4.72 -6.95 -11.35
C GLY A 156 4.69 -6.70 -9.83
N ILE A 157 5.72 -6.00 -9.34
CA ILE A 157 5.96 -5.74 -7.92
C ILE A 157 5.80 -4.24 -7.66
N LYS A 158 4.79 -3.87 -6.87
CA LYS A 158 4.50 -2.46 -6.56
C LYS A 158 5.30 -1.91 -5.36
N ALA A 159 5.83 -2.77 -4.50
CA ALA A 159 6.65 -2.34 -3.37
C ALA A 159 7.90 -1.60 -3.87
N GLY A 160 8.23 -0.46 -3.26
CA GLY A 160 9.32 0.42 -3.69
C GLY A 160 9.01 1.28 -4.92
N ALA A 161 7.83 1.14 -5.53
CA ALA A 161 7.47 1.82 -6.77
C ALA A 161 6.21 2.68 -6.63
N GLY A 162 6.08 3.66 -7.51
CA GLY A 162 4.91 4.53 -7.61
C GLY A 162 4.65 4.98 -9.04
N VAL A 163 3.40 5.30 -9.35
CA VAL A 163 3.03 5.96 -10.60
C VAL A 163 3.28 7.45 -10.42
N ILE A 164 4.37 7.95 -11.01
CA ILE A 164 4.72 9.36 -10.93
C ILE A 164 3.83 10.12 -11.94
N LEU A 165 2.91 10.94 -11.43
CA LEU A 165 1.93 11.70 -12.20
C LEU A 165 2.40 13.13 -12.48
N ASN A 166 3.24 13.66 -11.60
CA ASN A 166 3.95 14.92 -11.75
C ASN A 166 5.27 14.86 -10.97
N GLU A 167 6.36 15.35 -11.55
CA GLU A 167 7.69 15.37 -10.92
C GLU A 167 7.84 16.51 -9.89
N GLY A 168 7.04 17.57 -10.03
CA GLY A 168 7.22 18.81 -9.26
C GLY A 168 8.44 19.62 -9.69
N LYS A 169 8.76 20.70 -8.96
CA LYS A 169 9.85 21.64 -9.26
C LYS A 169 11.15 21.36 -8.47
N GLY A 170 11.41 20.10 -8.14
CA GLY A 170 12.60 19.66 -7.40
C GLY A 170 12.33 19.40 -5.92
N HIS A 171 13.39 19.41 -5.10
CA HIS A 171 13.34 18.95 -3.70
C HIS A 171 12.47 19.80 -2.78
N GLU A 172 12.24 21.07 -3.12
CA GLU A 172 11.40 21.98 -2.33
C GLU A 172 9.90 21.69 -2.50
N SER A 173 9.52 20.94 -3.54
CA SER A 173 8.14 20.53 -3.76
C SER A 173 7.61 19.66 -2.63
N VAL A 174 6.32 19.76 -2.39
CA VAL A 174 5.56 18.81 -1.57
C VAL A 174 5.26 17.57 -2.42
N THR A 175 5.49 16.38 -1.87
CA THR A 175 5.00 15.14 -2.48
C THR A 175 3.61 14.81 -1.95
N TYR A 176 2.63 14.81 -2.84
CA TYR A 176 1.30 14.28 -2.58
C TYR A 176 1.27 12.80 -2.95
N ILE A 177 0.99 11.92 -1.98
CA ILE A 177 0.82 10.49 -2.23
C ILE A 177 -0.66 10.12 -2.20
N ALA A 178 -1.14 9.43 -3.23
CA ALA A 178 -2.53 8.98 -3.37
C ALA A 178 -2.61 7.45 -3.47
N GLU A 179 -3.76 6.88 -3.10
CA GLU A 179 -3.99 5.44 -3.22
C GLU A 179 -4.06 5.01 -4.70
N GLY A 180 -4.90 5.68 -5.48
CA GLY A 180 -5.17 5.36 -6.89
C GLY A 180 -4.77 6.48 -7.85
N VAL A 181 -4.64 6.13 -9.12
CA VAL A 181 -4.28 7.08 -10.18
C VAL A 181 -5.37 8.11 -10.42
N GLU A 182 -6.65 7.73 -10.39
CA GLU A 182 -7.75 8.70 -10.61
C GLU A 182 -7.76 9.78 -9.51
N THR A 183 -7.54 9.39 -8.26
CA THR A 183 -7.38 10.31 -7.11
C THR A 183 -6.14 11.19 -7.30
N GLY A 184 -4.99 10.58 -7.63
CA GLY A 184 -3.73 11.31 -7.86
C GLY A 184 -3.81 12.32 -9.01
N LEU A 185 -4.47 11.97 -10.12
CA LEU A 185 -4.67 12.89 -11.25
C LEU A 185 -5.59 14.06 -10.87
N SER A 186 -6.62 13.81 -10.05
CA SER A 186 -7.51 14.86 -9.55
C SER A 186 -6.75 15.85 -8.64
N ILE A 187 -5.83 15.34 -7.82
CA ILE A 187 -4.92 16.17 -7.00
C ILE A 187 -3.96 16.96 -7.89
N ARG A 188 -3.34 16.31 -8.88
CA ARG A 188 -2.40 16.95 -9.80
C ARG A 188 -2.98 18.19 -10.49
N ASP A 189 -4.25 18.12 -10.91
CA ASP A 189 -4.92 19.28 -11.54
C ASP A 189 -4.98 20.50 -10.60
N ALA A 190 -5.01 20.28 -9.27
CA ALA A 190 -5.00 21.30 -8.23
C ALA A 190 -3.58 21.76 -7.81
N VAL A 191 -2.56 20.90 -7.92
CA VAL A 191 -1.17 21.18 -7.46
C VAL A 191 -0.13 20.99 -8.57
N GLN A 192 -0.28 21.72 -9.67
CA GLN A 192 0.51 21.52 -10.91
C GLN A 192 2.03 21.70 -10.76
N ASN A 193 2.49 22.38 -9.70
CA ASN A 193 3.92 22.60 -9.43
C ASN A 193 4.51 21.56 -8.45
N GLU A 194 3.69 20.67 -7.91
CA GLU A 194 4.06 19.76 -6.83
C GLU A 194 4.21 18.32 -7.32
N ARG A 195 4.95 17.51 -6.57
CA ARG A 195 5.16 16.11 -6.94
C ARG A 195 3.91 15.32 -6.57
N VAL A 196 3.41 14.50 -7.50
CA VAL A 196 2.20 13.69 -7.25
C VAL A 196 2.46 12.25 -7.65
N ILE A 197 2.22 11.33 -6.71
CA ILE A 197 2.51 9.90 -6.88
C ILE A 197 1.30 9.08 -6.45
N ALA A 198 0.85 8.15 -7.30
CA ALA A 198 -0.12 7.14 -6.90
C ALA A 198 0.57 5.81 -6.56
N THR A 199 0.14 5.16 -5.48
CA THR A 199 0.81 3.98 -4.92
C THR A 199 0.20 2.64 -5.34
N LEU A 200 -0.89 2.66 -6.11
CA LEU A 200 -1.63 1.46 -6.54
C LEU A 200 -2.20 0.67 -5.34
N GLY A 201 -2.82 1.40 -4.42
CA GLY A 201 -3.53 0.91 -3.24
C GLY A 201 -2.93 1.39 -1.92
N LYS A 202 -3.79 1.69 -0.95
CA LYS A 202 -3.43 2.12 0.42
C LYS A 202 -2.34 1.28 1.05
N GLU A 203 -2.43 -0.04 0.91
CA GLU A 203 -1.50 -1.01 1.47
C GLU A 203 -0.05 -0.81 1.00
N ASN A 204 0.15 -0.07 -0.09
CA ASN A 204 1.48 0.19 -0.65
C ASN A 204 2.09 1.51 -0.17
N PHE A 205 1.37 2.37 0.56
CA PHE A 205 1.92 3.59 1.13
C PHE A 205 3.18 3.33 1.97
N VAL A 206 3.15 2.31 2.82
CA VAL A 206 4.28 1.95 3.68
C VAL A 206 5.52 1.50 2.90
N ASN A 207 5.34 1.02 1.66
CA ASN A 207 6.42 0.44 0.84
C ASN A 207 7.04 1.41 -0.16
N ILE A 208 6.54 2.63 -0.32
CA ILE A 208 7.11 3.58 -1.29
C ILE A 208 8.58 3.87 -0.96
N ASP A 209 9.43 3.91 -1.99
CA ASP A 209 10.85 4.20 -1.79
C ASP A 209 11.04 5.68 -1.38
N MET A 210 11.88 5.93 -0.38
CA MET A 210 12.12 7.29 0.13
C MET A 210 12.79 8.19 -0.90
N ALA A 211 13.54 7.63 -1.86
CA ALA A 211 14.15 8.37 -2.96
C ALA A 211 13.10 8.95 -3.93
N LEU A 212 11.87 8.41 -3.94
CA LEU A 212 10.77 8.97 -4.73
C LEU A 212 10.09 10.17 -4.05
N LEU A 213 10.42 10.44 -2.78
CA LEU A 213 9.73 11.40 -1.93
C LEU A 213 10.61 12.61 -1.60
N THR A 214 10.01 13.81 -1.59
CA THR A 214 10.65 15.02 -1.04
C THR A 214 10.56 15.04 0.48
N ASP A 215 10.93 16.13 1.15
CA ASP A 215 10.90 16.21 2.62
C ASP A 215 9.52 16.53 3.21
N LYS A 216 8.64 17.13 2.39
CA LYS A 216 7.27 17.48 2.76
C LYS A 216 6.29 16.54 2.06
N ILE A 217 5.51 15.80 2.85
CA ILE A 217 4.58 14.80 2.32
C ILE A 217 3.16 15.13 2.74
N VAL A 218 2.24 15.07 1.78
CA VAL A 218 0.80 15.05 2.05
C VAL A 218 0.26 13.68 1.67
N ILE A 219 -0.26 12.95 2.65
CA ILE A 219 -0.95 11.68 2.41
C ILE A 219 -2.41 12.00 2.08
N CYS A 220 -2.80 11.76 0.83
CA CYS A 220 -4.16 11.96 0.36
C CYS A 220 -4.94 10.64 0.48
N MET A 221 -5.81 10.57 1.48
CA MET A 221 -6.60 9.37 1.76
C MET A 221 -8.01 9.50 1.22
N ASP A 222 -8.59 8.35 0.87
CA ASP A 222 -10.02 8.23 0.65
C ASP A 222 -10.75 8.29 2.01
N ASN A 223 -11.95 8.86 2.00
CA ASN A 223 -12.84 8.91 3.15
C ASN A 223 -13.61 7.59 3.28
N ASP A 224 -12.97 6.58 3.89
CA ASP A 224 -13.57 5.27 4.14
C ASP A 224 -14.37 5.20 5.46
N GLY A 225 -14.50 6.34 6.15
CA GLY A 225 -15.21 6.47 7.43
C GLY A 225 -14.47 5.87 8.63
N LYS A 226 -13.24 5.34 8.44
CA LYS A 226 -12.46 4.77 9.54
C LYS A 226 -11.62 5.85 10.22
N PRO A 227 -11.54 5.84 11.56
CA PRO A 227 -10.60 6.68 12.26
C PRO A 227 -9.15 6.37 11.86
N ILE A 228 -8.35 7.38 11.53
CA ILE A 228 -6.95 7.23 11.12
C ILE A 228 -6.12 6.49 12.19
N LYS A 229 -6.40 6.76 13.48
CA LYS A 229 -5.78 6.11 14.63
C LYS A 229 -6.00 4.59 14.71
N GLU A 230 -6.92 4.04 13.91
CA GLU A 230 -7.20 2.60 13.82
C GLU A 230 -6.66 1.99 12.52
N ASP A 231 -6.17 2.81 11.58
CA ASP A 231 -5.61 2.36 10.32
C ASP A 231 -4.11 2.05 10.47
N ARG A 232 -3.82 0.76 10.71
CA ARG A 232 -2.45 0.27 10.90
C ARG A 232 -1.51 0.60 9.73
N VAL A 233 -2.02 0.60 8.50
CA VAL A 233 -1.18 0.89 7.32
C VAL A 233 -0.73 2.34 7.34
N ILE A 234 -1.64 3.25 7.67
CA ILE A 234 -1.36 4.67 7.73
C ILE A 234 -0.43 4.99 8.91
N ILE A 235 -0.65 4.37 10.08
CA ILE A 235 0.23 4.52 11.24
C ILE A 235 1.66 4.07 10.89
N GLN A 236 1.82 2.88 10.31
CA GLN A 236 3.14 2.37 9.90
C GLN A 236 3.80 3.26 8.83
N THR A 237 3.01 3.78 7.88
CA THR A 237 3.49 4.72 6.87
C THR A 237 4.05 5.98 7.53
N ILE A 238 3.27 6.58 8.43
CA ILE A 238 3.65 7.79 9.17
C ILE A 238 4.92 7.56 9.99
N GLU A 239 4.98 6.48 10.76
CA GLU A 239 6.15 6.14 11.57
C GLU A 239 7.40 6.00 10.71
N ARG A 240 7.30 5.25 9.61
CA ARG A 240 8.41 5.05 8.66
C ARG A 240 8.85 6.37 8.01
N LEU A 241 7.91 7.23 7.63
CA LEU A 241 8.22 8.56 7.07
C LEU A 241 8.90 9.47 8.11
N LYS A 242 8.38 9.53 9.34
CA LYS A 242 8.98 10.30 10.45
C LYS A 242 10.40 9.82 10.77
N GLN A 243 10.64 8.51 10.79
CA GLN A 243 11.98 7.93 10.99
C GLN A 243 13.00 8.37 9.94
N HIS A 244 12.54 8.71 8.72
CA HIS A 244 13.39 9.24 7.65
C HIS A 244 13.38 10.78 7.59
N GLY A 245 12.98 11.45 8.68
CA GLY A 245 13.03 12.91 8.79
C GLY A 245 11.98 13.65 7.96
N LYS A 246 10.95 12.97 7.46
CA LYS A 246 9.92 13.59 6.63
C LYS A 246 8.87 14.30 7.49
N THR A 247 8.42 15.45 7.01
CA THR A 247 7.24 16.15 7.57
C THR A 247 5.98 15.65 6.86
N ILE A 248 4.95 15.31 7.62
CA ILE A 248 3.74 14.66 7.09
C ILE A 248 2.48 15.41 7.51
N GLU A 249 1.63 15.67 6.53
CA GLU A 249 0.24 16.06 6.71
C GLU A 249 -0.69 15.06 6.04
N ILE A 250 -1.96 15.06 6.43
CA ILE A 250 -2.99 14.18 5.87
C ILE A 250 -4.13 15.03 5.34
N ALA A 251 -4.53 14.77 4.10
CA ALA A 251 -5.68 15.39 3.47
C ALA A 251 -6.76 14.33 3.20
N ILE A 252 -8.00 14.60 3.64
CA ILE A 252 -9.15 13.71 3.47
C ILE A 252 -10.34 14.55 2.96
N PRO A 253 -11.03 14.11 1.89
CA PRO A 253 -12.20 14.82 1.37
C PRO A 253 -13.43 14.54 2.25
N LEU A 254 -13.58 15.24 3.39
CA LEU A 254 -14.60 14.92 4.41
C LEU A 254 -16.05 14.84 3.92
N ARG A 255 -16.38 15.52 2.81
CA ARG A 255 -17.73 15.54 2.22
C ARG A 255 -17.95 14.51 1.12
N GLN A 256 -16.88 13.92 0.57
CA GLN A 256 -16.93 12.98 -0.54
C GLN A 256 -16.17 11.71 -0.20
N LYS A 257 -16.21 10.71 -1.08
CA LYS A 257 -15.50 9.46 -0.85
C LYS A 257 -14.01 9.56 -1.21
N ASP A 258 -13.70 10.17 -2.34
CA ASP A 258 -12.32 10.34 -2.82
C ASP A 258 -12.14 11.71 -3.49
N PHE A 259 -10.91 12.10 -3.81
CA PHE A 259 -10.63 13.37 -4.49
C PHE A 259 -11.17 13.45 -5.92
N ASN A 260 -11.47 12.31 -6.56
CA ASN A 260 -12.11 12.32 -7.87
C ASN A 260 -13.60 12.66 -7.76
N ASP A 261 -14.27 12.25 -6.70
CA ASP A 261 -15.65 12.68 -6.43
C ASP A 261 -15.69 14.18 -6.09
N VAL A 262 -14.66 14.69 -5.40
CA VAL A 262 -14.51 16.14 -5.17
C VAL A 262 -14.42 16.91 -6.47
N ILE A 263 -13.51 16.53 -7.39
CA ILE A 263 -13.34 17.27 -8.66
C ILE A 263 -14.60 17.19 -9.54
N LYS A 264 -15.34 16.08 -9.48
CA LYS A 264 -16.61 15.91 -10.22
C LYS A 264 -17.72 16.83 -9.76
N ILE A 265 -17.81 17.09 -8.46
CA ILE A 265 -18.93 17.82 -7.85
C ILE A 265 -18.59 19.30 -7.68
N GLY A 266 -17.41 19.59 -7.12
CA GLY A 266 -16.98 20.94 -6.76
C GLY A 266 -15.88 21.52 -7.65
N GLY A 267 -15.39 20.76 -8.64
CA GLY A 267 -14.31 21.19 -9.52
C GLY A 267 -12.95 21.29 -8.83
N ILE A 268 -11.99 21.89 -9.52
CA ILE A 268 -10.58 21.99 -9.08
C ILE A 268 -10.45 22.82 -7.80
N GLN A 269 -11.25 23.88 -7.64
CA GLN A 269 -11.15 24.75 -6.46
C GLN A 269 -11.52 24.02 -5.16
N GLU A 270 -12.54 23.15 -5.18
CA GLU A 270 -12.90 22.35 -4.00
C GLU A 270 -11.77 21.35 -3.64
N VAL A 271 -11.02 20.84 -4.63
CA VAL A 271 -9.82 20.02 -4.40
C VAL A 271 -8.72 20.84 -3.74
N VAL A 272 -8.42 22.04 -4.25
CA VAL A 272 -7.45 22.97 -3.65
C VAL A 272 -7.82 23.27 -2.19
N ASP A 273 -9.08 23.62 -1.93
CA ASP A 273 -9.57 23.94 -0.59
C ASP A 273 -9.49 22.75 0.36
N THR A 274 -9.68 21.53 -0.15
CA THR A 274 -9.54 20.29 0.62
C THR A 274 -8.07 20.04 0.97
N LEU A 275 -7.15 20.22 0.02
CA LEU A 275 -5.72 20.05 0.23
C LEU A 275 -5.15 21.12 1.19
N ASN A 276 -5.62 22.36 1.12
CA ASN A 276 -5.22 23.43 2.05
C ASN A 276 -5.68 23.20 3.49
N LYS A 277 -6.65 22.31 3.69
CA LYS A 277 -7.13 21.86 5.01
C LYS A 277 -6.41 20.58 5.48
N ALA A 278 -5.32 20.19 4.82
CA ALA A 278 -4.48 19.12 5.30
C ALA A 278 -4.07 19.39 6.76
N VAL A 279 -4.03 18.33 7.54
CA VAL A 279 -3.81 18.40 8.98
C VAL A 279 -2.56 17.63 9.35
N SER A 280 -1.75 18.25 10.21
CA SER A 280 -0.59 17.60 10.81
C SER A 280 -0.99 16.31 11.51
N VAL A 281 -0.20 15.26 11.34
CA VAL A 281 -0.43 13.94 11.94
C VAL A 281 -0.72 13.99 13.44
N ASP A 282 0.00 14.84 14.19
CA ASP A 282 -0.10 14.89 15.65
C ASP A 282 -1.48 15.37 16.14
N LYS A 283 -2.20 16.15 15.32
CA LYS A 283 -3.59 16.55 15.60
C LYS A 283 -4.59 15.42 15.38
N LEU A 284 -4.29 14.49 14.48
CA LEU A 284 -5.20 13.42 14.05
C LEU A 284 -5.06 12.14 14.87
N ILE A 285 -3.84 11.76 15.22
CA ILE A 285 -3.55 10.56 16.02
C ILE A 285 -3.62 10.90 17.52
N GLY A 286 -3.69 12.20 17.85
CA GLY A 286 -3.35 12.72 19.18
C GLY A 286 -1.84 12.73 19.32
N SER A 287 -1.28 13.74 20.00
CA SER A 287 0.13 13.68 20.40
C SER A 287 0.36 12.32 21.04
N PRO A 288 1.39 11.54 20.67
CA PRO A 288 1.81 10.48 21.55
C PRO A 288 2.05 11.18 22.87
N ASN A 289 1.25 10.85 23.90
CA ASN A 289 1.69 11.13 25.25
C ASN A 289 3.14 10.61 25.26
N LYS A 290 4.08 11.49 25.58
CA LYS A 290 5.29 11.02 26.23
C LYS A 290 4.80 10.34 27.50
N THR A 291 4.38 9.09 27.40
CA THR A 291 4.57 8.17 28.50
C THR A 291 6.07 8.01 28.54
N ASP A 292 6.71 8.96 29.23
CA ASP A 292 7.93 8.69 29.96
C ASP A 292 7.54 7.53 30.88
N LEU A 293 7.66 6.30 30.37
CA LEU A 293 7.71 5.11 31.17
C LEU A 293 8.98 5.26 31.99
N ASN A 294 8.83 5.93 33.13
CA ASN A 294 9.88 6.11 34.10
C ASN A 294 10.49 4.72 34.39
N GLN A 295 11.81 4.63 34.56
CA GLN A 295 12.51 3.37 34.81
C GLN A 295 11.85 2.57 35.94
N ASP A 296 11.22 3.24 36.91
CA ASP A 296 10.45 2.63 37.99
C ASP A 296 9.19 1.87 37.52
N GLN A 297 8.50 2.32 36.48
CA GLN A 297 7.33 1.64 35.92
C GLN A 297 7.74 0.40 35.12
N ILE A 298 8.84 0.50 34.36
CA ILE A 298 9.43 -0.65 33.64
C ILE A 298 9.91 -1.70 34.66
N LYS A 299 10.60 -1.26 35.72
CA LYS A 299 11.07 -2.13 36.80
C LYS A 299 9.92 -2.82 37.54
N LYS A 300 8.86 -2.09 37.88
CA LYS A 300 7.64 -2.68 38.48
C LYS A 300 6.96 -3.69 37.55
N CYS A 301 6.93 -3.43 36.24
CA CYS A 301 6.33 -4.35 35.28
C CYS A 301 7.17 -5.63 35.14
N LEU A 302 8.49 -5.51 35.07
CA LEU A 302 9.43 -6.63 35.06
C LEU A 302 9.39 -7.44 36.37
N ASP A 303 9.33 -6.80 37.52
CA ASP A 303 9.22 -7.47 38.83
C ASP A 303 7.89 -8.24 38.97
N THR A 304 6.81 -7.72 38.37
CA THR A 304 5.50 -8.37 38.36
C THR A 304 5.50 -9.60 37.45
N ILE A 305 6.13 -9.50 36.27
CA ILE A 305 6.31 -10.61 35.33
C ILE A 305 7.23 -11.70 35.94
N SER A 306 8.30 -11.31 36.63
CA SER A 306 9.23 -12.25 37.28
C SER A 306 8.56 -13.00 38.44
N ARG A 307 7.71 -12.33 39.24
CA ARG A 307 6.89 -12.99 40.28
C ARG A 307 5.85 -13.94 39.72
N GLN A 308 5.27 -13.65 38.55
CA GLN A 308 4.28 -14.53 37.91
C GLN A 308 4.90 -15.76 37.24
N MET A 309 6.18 -15.73 36.89
CA MET A 309 6.87 -16.84 36.22
C MET A 309 7.77 -17.68 37.13
N ASN A 310 7.86 -17.38 38.43
CA ASN A 310 8.67 -18.11 39.41
C ASN A 310 10.14 -18.32 38.96
N LEU A 311 10.70 -17.31 38.29
CA LEU A 311 12.10 -17.27 37.87
C LEU A 311 12.85 -16.32 38.82
N GLU A 312 13.85 -16.86 39.53
CA GLU A 312 14.79 -16.06 40.32
C GLU A 312 15.50 -15.06 39.39
N THR A 313 15.42 -13.77 39.74
CA THR A 313 16.15 -12.70 39.07
C THR A 313 17.65 -12.90 39.27
N PRO A 314 18.47 -12.98 38.21
CA PRO A 314 19.91 -12.93 38.37
C PRO A 314 20.30 -11.54 38.88
N GLU A 315 21.14 -11.49 39.92
CA GLU A 315 21.79 -10.24 40.34
C GLU A 315 22.58 -9.66 39.16
N ILE A 316 22.17 -8.47 38.71
CA ILE A 316 22.94 -7.68 37.75
C ILE A 316 24.16 -7.14 38.51
N LYS A 317 25.28 -7.86 38.45
CA LYS A 317 26.59 -7.28 38.80
C LYS A 317 26.93 -6.19 37.78
N ASN A 318 27.18 -4.99 38.29
CA ASN A 318 27.50 -3.73 37.58
C ASN A 318 28.67 -3.75 36.57
N ASN A 319 29.23 -4.90 36.21
CA ASN A 319 30.43 -4.99 35.37
C ASN A 319 30.19 -4.71 33.87
N SER A 320 28.94 -4.64 33.42
CA SER A 320 28.62 -4.42 31.98
C SER A 320 28.64 -2.95 31.56
N ILE A 321 28.45 -2.01 32.50
CA ILE A 321 28.45 -0.57 32.19
C ILE A 321 29.88 -0.06 31.99
N ASP A 322 30.85 -0.58 32.73
CA ASP A 322 32.25 -0.17 32.57
C ASP A 322 32.84 -0.67 31.25
N LYS A 323 32.49 -1.89 30.79
CA LYS A 323 32.89 -2.40 29.47
C LYS A 323 32.33 -1.57 28.31
N LEU A 324 31.08 -1.10 28.41
CA LEU A 324 30.47 -0.24 27.39
C LEU A 324 31.13 1.16 27.35
N LYS A 325 31.58 1.68 28.49
CA LYS A 325 32.34 2.93 28.55
C LYS A 325 33.77 2.80 28.03
N THR A 326 34.41 1.63 28.16
CA THR A 326 35.75 1.39 27.58
C THR A 326 35.67 1.30 26.06
N LEU A 327 34.68 0.57 25.51
CA LEU A 327 34.47 0.44 24.05
C LEU A 327 34.11 1.76 23.37
N GLN A 328 33.31 2.63 24.02
CA GLN A 328 33.02 3.97 23.50
C GLN A 328 34.21 4.93 23.57
N ARG A 329 35.20 4.68 24.44
CA ARG A 329 36.45 5.47 24.47
C ARG A 329 37.44 5.03 23.40
N GLU A 330 37.51 3.73 23.09
CA GLU A 330 38.39 3.19 22.04
C GLU A 330 37.89 3.54 20.62
N GLU A 331 36.57 3.68 20.39
CA GLU A 331 36.02 4.10 19.09
C GLU A 331 36.16 5.61 18.79
N MET A 332 36.46 6.46 19.79
CA MET A 332 36.66 7.90 19.59
C MET A 332 38.13 8.30 19.34
N GLU A 333 39.09 7.38 19.37
CA GLU A 333 40.51 7.67 19.07
C GLU A 333 40.94 7.30 17.64
N ILE A 334 40.00 6.93 16.74
CA ILE A 334 40.29 6.54 15.35
C ILE A 334 39.67 7.50 14.29
N TYR A 335 39.37 8.75 14.67
CA TYR A 335 39.10 9.83 13.69
C TYR A 335 39.81 11.13 14.04
#